data_AF-A0A147BVZ5-F1
#
_entry.id   AF-A0A147BVZ5-F1
#
_cell.length_a   1.000
_cell.length_b   1.000
_cell.length_c   1.000
_cell.angle_alpha   90.00
_cell.angle_beta   90.00
_cell.angle_gamma   90.00
#
_symmetry.space_group_name_H-M   'P 1'
#
loop_
_entity.id
_entity.type
_entity.pdbx_description
1 polymer ?
#
loop_
_entity_poly.entity_id
_entity_poly.type
_entity_poly.pdbx_seq_one_letter_code
_entity_poly.pdbx_strand_id
1 'polypeptide(L)'
;MLVFLCVVTALLACSDAAKLSEQQRKELQKKSSNNAWLLFTDKHTVYLLYRSVENDTAYGGFKPCVNMSLKQCWDDSLELWYYFYFRGIPTNDVYSENYLWITVNSSGDHRDLVEFKYPYYAPLVHLRLLFTDYQTCFVLQQVNNGALQVWMIGSTNTTRINDTCHSTYNETLNKTGHHSEIPRYYIYNETICGTKL
;
A
#
# COMPACT_ATOMS: atom_id res chain seq x y z
N MET A 1 -6.80 -14.13 -39.77
CA MET A 1 -6.65 -12.85 -39.03
C MET A 1 -5.85 -13.13 -37.76
N LEU A 2 -4.58 -12.75 -37.73
CA LEU A 2 -3.77 -12.81 -36.51
C LEU A 2 -4.14 -11.63 -35.61
N VAL A 3 -4.73 -11.92 -34.44
CA VAL A 3 -4.93 -10.93 -33.38
C VAL A 3 -3.63 -10.84 -32.60
N PHE A 4 -2.83 -9.82 -32.86
CA PHE A 4 -1.70 -9.46 -32.02
C PHE A 4 -2.22 -8.87 -30.70
N LEU A 5 -2.37 -9.72 -29.69
CA LEU A 5 -2.39 -9.29 -28.29
C LEU A 5 -0.96 -8.89 -27.91
N CYS A 6 -0.55 -7.67 -28.30
CA CYS A 6 0.61 -7.03 -27.71
C CYS A 6 0.24 -6.60 -26.28
N VAL A 7 0.40 -7.52 -25.33
CA VAL A 7 0.56 -7.17 -23.93
C VAL A 7 1.92 -6.49 -23.83
N VAL A 8 1.94 -5.18 -24.07
CA VAL A 8 3.13 -4.37 -23.82
C VAL A 8 3.22 -4.21 -22.32
N THR A 9 3.92 -5.13 -21.66
CA THR A 9 4.48 -4.94 -20.32
C THR A 9 5.59 -3.88 -20.43
N ALA A 10 5.18 -2.62 -20.64
CA ALA A 10 6.09 -1.50 -20.59
C ALA A 10 6.66 -1.42 -19.17
N LEU A 11 7.97 -1.65 -19.04
CA LEU A 11 8.74 -1.30 -17.86
C LEU A 11 8.55 0.21 -17.64
N LEU A 12 7.71 0.58 -16.68
CA LEU A 12 7.67 1.95 -16.21
C LEU A 12 8.82 2.11 -15.23
N ALA A 13 9.66 3.10 -15.49
CA ALA A 13 10.62 3.68 -14.57
C ALA A 13 9.87 4.64 -13.61
N CYS A 14 10.42 5.15 -12.50
CA CYS A 14 9.76 6.08 -11.59
C CYS A 14 9.90 7.51 -12.11
N SER A 15 11.03 7.87 -12.73
CA SER A 15 11.13 9.09 -13.50
C SER A 15 10.18 9.05 -14.69
N ASP A 16 10.02 7.91 -15.36
CA ASP A 16 9.03 7.77 -16.45
C ASP A 16 7.60 7.71 -15.92
N ALA A 17 7.30 7.00 -14.83
CA ALA A 17 5.99 7.01 -14.18
C ALA A 17 5.64 8.43 -13.71
N ALA A 18 6.56 9.14 -13.05
CA ALA A 18 6.39 10.53 -12.63
C ALA A 18 6.33 11.52 -13.81
N LYS A 19 6.92 11.18 -14.97
CA LYS A 19 6.82 11.94 -16.23
C LYS A 19 5.65 11.49 -17.13
N LEU A 20 4.95 10.39 -16.79
CA LEU A 20 3.77 9.98 -17.55
C LEU A 20 2.81 11.15 -17.55
N SER A 21 2.34 11.50 -18.74
CA SER A 21 1.16 12.34 -18.83
C SER A 21 0.02 11.69 -18.04
N GLU A 22 -0.85 12.52 -17.49
CA GLU A 22 -2.02 12.06 -16.74
C GLU A 22 -2.83 11.03 -17.56
N GLN A 23 -2.92 11.23 -18.88
CA GLN A 23 -3.60 10.33 -19.79
C GLN A 23 -2.92 8.95 -19.90
N GLN A 24 -1.60 8.90 -20.06
CA GLN A 24 -0.88 7.62 -20.14
C GLN A 24 -0.99 6.85 -18.82
N ARG A 25 -0.87 7.55 -17.68
CA ARG A 25 -1.06 6.94 -16.35
C ARG A 25 -2.47 6.35 -16.23
N LYS A 26 -3.52 7.10 -16.59
CA LYS A 26 -4.91 6.60 -16.59
C LYS A 26 -5.10 5.36 -17.45
N GLU A 27 -4.50 5.33 -18.65
CA GLU A 27 -4.60 4.15 -19.53
C GLU A 27 -3.89 2.92 -18.96
N LEU A 28 -2.79 3.10 -18.23
CA LEU A 28 -2.10 2.01 -17.55
C LEU A 28 -2.89 1.51 -16.33
N GLN A 29 -3.47 2.43 -15.55
CA GLN A 29 -4.31 2.11 -14.39
C GLN A 29 -5.60 1.37 -14.79
N LYS A 30 -6.11 1.57 -16.01
CA LYS A 30 -7.24 0.79 -16.54
C LYS A 30 -6.87 -0.66 -16.91
N LYS A 31 -5.58 -0.94 -17.17
CA LYS A 31 -5.10 -2.22 -17.69
C LYS A 31 -4.61 -3.19 -16.61
N SER A 32 -4.37 -2.71 -15.41
CA SER A 32 -3.93 -3.52 -14.27
C SER A 32 -4.59 -2.95 -13.03
N SER A 33 -4.98 -3.82 -12.10
CA SER A 33 -5.49 -3.44 -10.78
C SER A 33 -4.51 -3.82 -9.67
N ASN A 34 -3.26 -4.15 -9.99
CA ASN A 34 -2.28 -4.70 -9.06
C ASN A 34 -0.82 -4.37 -9.40
N ASN A 35 -0.59 -3.38 -10.26
CA ASN A 35 0.76 -2.90 -10.54
C ASN A 35 1.25 -2.01 -9.39
N ALA A 36 2.14 -2.56 -8.56
CA ALA A 36 2.65 -1.87 -7.37
C ALA A 36 3.60 -0.71 -7.72
N TRP A 37 4.34 -0.81 -8.83
CA TRP A 37 5.17 0.30 -9.28
C TRP A 37 4.32 1.51 -9.66
N LEU A 38 3.24 1.30 -10.40
CA LEU A 38 2.32 2.37 -10.77
C LEU A 38 1.63 3.00 -9.56
N LEU A 39 1.34 2.19 -8.53
CA LEU A 39 0.75 2.64 -7.27
C LEU A 39 1.74 3.49 -6.46
N PHE A 40 2.93 2.95 -6.15
CA PHE A 40 3.86 3.57 -5.21
C PHE A 40 4.70 4.70 -5.83
N THR A 41 4.68 4.88 -7.15
CA THR A 41 5.30 6.06 -7.79
C THR A 41 4.38 7.27 -7.87
N ASP A 42 3.12 7.14 -7.43
CA ASP A 42 2.18 8.26 -7.38
C ASP A 42 2.41 9.13 -6.13
N LYS A 43 2.25 10.45 -6.27
CA LYS A 43 2.60 11.43 -5.22
C LYS A 43 1.46 11.69 -4.25
N HIS A 44 0.88 10.62 -3.71
CA HIS A 44 -0.14 10.70 -2.68
C HIS A 44 0.40 10.28 -1.32
N THR A 45 -0.08 10.93 -0.26
CA THR A 45 -0.02 10.36 1.09
C THR A 45 -1.06 9.26 1.18
N VAL A 46 -0.67 8.11 1.71
CA VAL A 46 -1.55 6.97 1.91
C VAL A 46 -1.66 6.65 3.38
N TYR A 47 -2.85 6.24 3.82
CA TYR A 47 -3.19 6.07 5.23
C TYR A 47 -3.67 4.65 5.48
N LEU A 48 -3.10 3.94 6.45
CA LEU A 48 -3.53 2.59 6.78
C LEU A 48 -4.89 2.66 7.48
N LEU A 49 -5.94 2.18 6.82
CA LEU A 49 -7.29 2.21 7.38
C LEU A 49 -7.49 1.12 8.42
N TYR A 50 -7.36 -0.14 8.00
CA TYR A 50 -7.47 -1.30 8.88
C TYR A 50 -6.63 -2.47 8.40
N ARG A 51 -6.40 -3.43 9.29
CA ARG A 51 -5.65 -4.66 9.02
C ARG A 51 -6.21 -5.87 9.77
N SER A 52 -5.81 -7.08 9.37
CA SER A 52 -6.32 -8.33 9.99
C SER A 52 -5.57 -8.78 11.25
N VAL A 53 -4.45 -8.13 11.60
CA VAL A 53 -3.64 -8.44 12.79
C VAL A 53 -3.46 -7.15 13.58
N GLU A 54 -3.74 -7.16 14.88
CA GLU A 54 -3.74 -5.94 15.70
C GLU A 54 -2.35 -5.29 15.80
N ASN A 55 -1.33 -6.11 15.98
CA ASN A 55 0.03 -5.69 16.30
C ASN A 55 0.95 -5.84 15.08
N ASP A 56 1.71 -4.79 14.78
CA ASP A 56 2.81 -4.87 13.82
C ASP A 56 4.12 -5.03 14.56
N THR A 57 4.84 -6.11 14.32
CA THR A 57 6.18 -6.23 14.87
C THR A 57 7.16 -5.26 14.21
N ALA A 58 6.89 -4.78 12.99
CA ALA A 58 7.82 -3.95 12.24
C ALA A 58 7.98 -2.53 12.82
N TYR A 59 6.97 -2.01 13.52
CA TYR A 59 7.01 -0.69 14.16
C TYR A 59 6.44 -0.69 15.60
N GLY A 60 6.50 -1.84 16.27
CA GLY A 60 6.35 -1.94 17.72
C GLY A 60 4.91 -1.97 18.24
N GLY A 61 4.08 -2.86 17.70
CA GLY A 61 2.74 -3.20 18.19
C GLY A 61 1.61 -2.46 17.49
N PHE A 62 0.57 -2.12 18.25
CA PHE A 62 -0.53 -1.29 17.79
C PHE A 62 -0.12 0.18 17.81
N LYS A 63 -0.05 0.80 16.62
CA LYS A 63 0.16 2.24 16.46
C LYS A 63 -0.95 2.82 15.58
N PRO A 64 -1.73 3.80 16.04
CA PRO A 64 -2.75 4.45 15.23
C PRO A 64 -2.14 5.46 14.26
N CYS A 65 -2.95 5.93 13.32
CA CYS A 65 -2.62 7.02 12.39
C CYS A 65 -1.43 6.73 11.48
N VAL A 66 -1.17 5.46 11.20
CA VAL A 66 -0.11 5.02 10.28
C VAL A 66 -0.37 5.59 8.90
N ASN A 67 0.61 6.30 8.36
CA ASN A 67 0.57 6.84 7.01
C ASN A 67 1.96 6.91 6.41
N MET A 68 2.02 7.01 5.08
CA MET A 68 3.27 7.15 4.36
C MET A 68 3.12 8.01 3.11
N SER A 69 4.19 8.67 2.71
CA SER A 69 4.23 9.50 1.51
C SER A 69 5.57 9.37 0.80
N LEU A 70 5.53 9.28 -0.53
CA LEU A 70 6.71 9.16 -1.36
C LEU A 70 7.63 10.37 -1.18
N LYS A 71 8.90 10.12 -0.86
CA LYS A 71 9.96 11.13 -0.81
C LYS A 71 10.81 11.11 -2.08
N GLN A 72 11.28 9.91 -2.46
CA GLN A 72 12.17 9.71 -3.59
C GLN A 72 12.01 8.30 -4.14
N CYS A 73 12.43 8.10 -5.39
CA CYS A 73 12.45 6.79 -6.03
C CYS A 73 13.63 6.69 -7.00
N TRP A 74 14.06 5.47 -7.27
CA TRP A 74 15.16 5.12 -8.16
C TRP A 74 14.71 4.01 -9.11
N ASP A 75 14.74 4.33 -10.39
CA ASP A 75 14.17 3.53 -11.47
C ASP A 75 14.91 2.21 -11.67
N ASP A 76 16.23 2.30 -11.72
CA ASP A 76 17.11 1.19 -12.09
C ASP A 76 17.05 0.05 -11.06
N SER A 77 16.80 0.40 -9.79
CA SER A 77 16.69 -0.56 -8.68
C SER A 77 15.24 -0.88 -8.30
N LEU A 78 14.24 -0.26 -8.93
CA LEU A 78 12.83 -0.31 -8.53
C LEU A 78 12.61 -0.05 -7.04
N GLU A 79 13.35 0.92 -6.51
CA GLU A 79 13.41 1.23 -5.09
C GLU A 79 12.75 2.58 -4.83
N LEU A 80 11.97 2.67 -3.75
CA LEU A 80 11.29 3.88 -3.33
C LEU A 80 11.57 4.15 -1.86
N TRP A 81 11.78 5.42 -1.55
CA TRP A 81 11.94 5.93 -0.21
C TRP A 81 10.72 6.74 0.19
N TYR A 82 10.11 6.34 1.31
CA TYR A 82 8.92 6.93 1.87
C TYR A 82 9.20 7.55 3.24
N TYR A 83 8.56 8.70 3.49
CA TYR A 83 8.30 9.11 4.86
C TYR A 83 7.25 8.17 5.44
N PHE A 84 7.47 7.70 6.68
CA PHE A 84 6.57 6.81 7.39
C PHE A 84 6.23 7.40 8.75
N TYR A 85 4.95 7.55 9.03
CA TYR A 85 4.47 8.21 10.23
C TYR A 85 3.50 7.32 10.97
N PHE A 86 3.53 7.40 12.30
CA PHE A 86 2.53 6.79 13.17
C PHE A 86 2.44 7.58 14.48
N ARG A 87 1.32 7.44 15.18
CA ARG A 87 1.12 8.08 16.48
C ARG A 87 1.55 7.13 17.60
N GLY A 88 2.34 7.65 18.53
CA GLY A 88 2.75 6.97 19.75
C GLY A 88 1.60 6.78 20.74
N ILE A 89 1.61 5.65 21.42
CA ILE A 89 0.80 5.41 22.62
C ILE A 89 1.78 5.18 23.79
N PRO A 90 1.62 5.84 24.95
CA PRO A 90 0.59 6.81 25.33
C PRO A 90 0.99 8.27 25.10
N THR A 91 2.21 8.53 24.61
CA THR A 91 2.79 9.88 24.52
C THR A 91 1.99 10.81 23.61
N ASN A 92 1.14 10.26 22.72
CA ASN A 92 0.36 10.98 21.73
C ASN A 92 1.20 11.72 20.68
N ASP A 93 2.52 11.62 20.75
CA ASP A 93 3.46 12.19 19.79
C ASP A 93 3.31 11.53 18.41
N VAL A 94 3.50 12.31 17.36
CA VAL A 94 3.65 11.78 16.01
C VAL A 94 5.12 11.47 15.79
N TYR A 95 5.45 10.18 15.69
CA TYR A 95 6.79 9.76 15.33
C TYR A 95 6.93 9.81 13.81
N SER A 96 7.87 10.62 13.33
CA SER A 96 8.28 10.66 11.93
C SER A 96 9.49 9.76 11.78
N GLU A 97 9.30 8.62 11.15
CA GLU A 97 10.40 7.77 10.74
C GLU A 97 10.72 8.01 9.27
N ASN A 98 11.91 8.52 9.00
CA ASN A 98 12.28 8.98 7.67
C ASN A 98 12.83 7.86 6.76
N TYR A 99 12.45 6.59 6.89
CA TYR A 99 13.24 5.50 6.27
C TYR A 99 12.47 4.26 5.80
N LEU A 100 11.17 4.33 5.50
CA LEU A 100 10.52 3.17 4.88
C LEU A 100 11.03 3.02 3.45
N TRP A 101 11.73 1.93 3.18
CA TRP A 101 12.14 1.55 1.83
C TRP A 101 11.15 0.53 1.27
N ILE A 102 10.70 0.78 0.05
CA ILE A 102 9.85 -0.13 -0.71
C ILE A 102 10.60 -0.56 -1.95
N THR A 103 10.80 -1.86 -2.13
CA THR A 103 11.40 -2.41 -3.35
C THR A 103 10.34 -3.21 -4.09
N VAL A 104 10.07 -2.86 -5.35
CA VAL A 104 9.10 -3.57 -6.19
C VAL A 104 9.82 -4.68 -6.94
N ASN A 105 9.28 -5.90 -6.86
CA ASN A 105 9.86 -7.02 -7.58
C ASN A 105 9.67 -6.82 -9.09
N SER A 106 10.77 -6.87 -9.83
CA SER A 106 10.79 -6.79 -11.30
C SER A 106 10.28 -8.06 -11.98
N SER A 107 10.26 -9.18 -11.27
CA SER A 107 9.91 -10.51 -11.77
C SER A 107 8.40 -10.76 -11.63
N GLY A 108 7.73 -10.95 -12.77
CA GLY A 108 6.30 -11.24 -12.85
C GLY A 108 5.53 -10.21 -13.69
N ASP A 109 4.51 -10.68 -14.41
CA ASP A 109 3.75 -9.88 -15.39
C ASP A 109 3.01 -8.70 -14.76
N HIS A 110 2.69 -8.79 -13.46
CA HIS A 110 1.84 -7.83 -12.76
C HIS A 110 2.57 -6.89 -11.80
N ARG A 111 3.85 -7.14 -11.47
CA ARG A 111 4.62 -6.36 -10.48
C ARG A 111 3.83 -6.11 -9.18
N ASP A 112 3.19 -7.16 -8.69
CA ASP A 112 2.33 -7.11 -7.51
C ASP A 112 3.10 -7.38 -6.21
N LEU A 113 4.32 -7.92 -6.29
CA LEU A 113 5.15 -8.20 -5.12
C LEU A 113 6.03 -7.00 -4.74
N VAL A 114 6.02 -6.66 -3.46
CA VAL A 114 6.84 -5.59 -2.88
C VAL A 114 7.49 -6.03 -1.58
N GLU A 115 8.64 -5.47 -1.28
CA GLU A 115 9.34 -5.63 -0.01
C GLU A 115 9.32 -4.30 0.74
N PHE A 116 8.84 -4.31 1.97
CA PHE A 116 8.89 -3.17 2.87
C PHE A 116 10.01 -3.39 3.89
N LYS A 117 10.97 -2.49 3.90
CA LYS A 117 12.04 -2.41 4.88
C LYS A 117 11.78 -1.22 5.79
N TYR A 118 11.25 -1.54 6.97
CA TYR A 118 10.94 -0.59 8.02
C TYR A 118 12.22 -0.04 8.68
N PRO A 119 12.12 1.10 9.38
CA PRO A 119 13.23 1.63 10.17
C PRO A 119 13.60 0.68 11.32
N TYR A 120 14.86 0.72 11.75
CA TYR A 120 15.46 -0.15 12.79
C TYR A 120 15.59 -1.63 12.37
N TYR A 121 16.05 -2.51 13.27
CA TYR A 121 16.29 -3.95 13.02
C TYR A 121 15.00 -4.77 12.79
N ALA A 122 13.95 -4.15 12.27
CA ALA A 122 12.72 -4.81 11.88
C ALA A 122 13.00 -5.80 10.74
N PRO A 123 12.34 -6.98 10.74
CA PRO A 123 12.44 -7.90 9.63
C PRO A 123 11.85 -7.28 8.35
N LEU A 124 12.39 -7.70 7.21
CA LEU A 124 11.83 -7.39 5.90
C LEU A 124 10.41 -7.97 5.81
N VAL A 125 9.47 -7.16 5.30
CA VAL A 125 8.08 -7.57 5.14
C VAL A 125 7.76 -7.70 3.65
N HIS A 126 7.57 -8.92 3.18
CA HIS A 126 7.15 -9.18 1.81
C HIS A 126 5.62 -9.11 1.70
N LEU A 127 5.14 -8.31 0.76
CA LEU A 127 3.74 -8.00 0.55
C LEU A 127 3.37 -8.26 -0.91
N ARG A 128 2.11 -8.63 -1.13
CA ARG A 128 1.48 -8.70 -2.43
C ARG A 128 0.35 -7.68 -2.52
N LEU A 129 0.33 -6.89 -3.57
CA LEU A 129 -0.76 -6.02 -3.94
C LEU A 129 -1.88 -6.85 -4.58
N LEU A 130 -2.99 -7.01 -3.86
CA LEU A 130 -4.13 -7.78 -4.35
C LEU A 130 -5.02 -6.95 -5.26
N PHE A 131 -5.23 -5.69 -4.89
CA PHE A 131 -6.07 -4.77 -5.64
C PHE A 131 -5.70 -3.32 -5.34
N THR A 132 -5.85 -2.44 -6.33
CA THR A 132 -5.87 -0.99 -6.20
C THR A 132 -6.76 -0.41 -7.29
N ASP A 133 -7.48 0.66 -6.94
CA ASP A 133 -8.18 1.50 -7.93
C ASP A 133 -7.36 2.74 -8.32
N TYR A 134 -6.14 2.86 -7.76
CA TYR A 134 -5.20 3.97 -7.87
C TYR A 134 -5.72 5.35 -7.47
N GLN A 135 -6.91 5.44 -6.87
CA GLN A 135 -7.55 6.71 -6.59
C GLN A 135 -7.97 6.83 -5.13
N THR A 136 -8.56 5.76 -4.58
CA THR A 136 -9.18 5.80 -3.27
C THR A 136 -8.55 4.79 -2.32
N CYS A 137 -8.10 3.63 -2.79
CA CYS A 137 -7.58 2.60 -1.92
C CYS A 137 -6.75 1.52 -2.60
N PHE A 138 -6.05 0.74 -1.77
CA PHE A 138 -5.40 -0.50 -2.17
C PHE A 138 -5.39 -1.53 -1.04
N VAL A 139 -5.22 -2.80 -1.41
CA VAL A 139 -5.22 -3.95 -0.52
C VAL A 139 -3.89 -4.70 -0.63
N LEU A 140 -3.20 -4.84 0.50
CA LEU A 140 -1.97 -5.63 0.60
C LEU A 140 -2.20 -6.91 1.39
N GLN A 141 -1.47 -7.95 1.04
CA GLN A 141 -1.35 -9.19 1.79
C GLN A 141 0.11 -9.48 2.10
N GLN A 142 0.44 -9.74 3.37
CA GLN A 142 1.75 -10.27 3.75
C GLN A 142 1.89 -11.71 3.24
N VAL A 143 2.99 -11.98 2.53
CA VAL A 143 3.23 -13.28 1.90
C VAL A 143 3.42 -14.39 2.95
N ASN A 144 4.07 -14.08 4.07
CA ASN A 144 4.50 -15.09 5.05
C ASN A 144 3.36 -15.63 5.94
N ASN A 145 2.41 -14.77 6.33
CA ASN A 145 1.36 -15.10 7.30
C ASN A 145 -0.06 -14.77 6.79
N GLY A 146 -0.19 -14.27 5.57
CA GLY A 146 -1.48 -13.91 4.98
C GLY A 146 -2.15 -12.68 5.58
N ALA A 147 -1.47 -11.92 6.45
CA ALA A 147 -2.04 -10.73 7.09
C ALA A 147 -2.42 -9.68 6.04
N LEU A 148 -3.65 -9.16 6.15
CA LEU A 148 -4.23 -8.24 5.17
C LEU A 148 -4.24 -6.81 5.68
N GLN A 149 -4.11 -5.86 4.77
CA GLN A 149 -4.16 -4.43 5.04
C GLN A 149 -4.97 -3.70 3.96
N VAL A 150 -5.76 -2.72 4.37
CA VAL A 150 -6.43 -1.79 3.45
C VAL A 150 -5.95 -0.37 3.74
N TRP A 151 -5.51 0.30 2.68
CA TRP A 151 -4.95 1.64 2.73
C TRP A 151 -5.81 2.59 1.91
N MET A 152 -5.94 3.83 2.37
CA MET A 152 -6.60 4.94 1.67
C MET A 152 -5.57 5.75 0.90
N ILE A 153 -5.93 6.25 -0.28
CA ILE A 153 -5.06 7.07 -1.14
C ILE A 153 -5.53 8.52 -1.12
N GLY A 154 -4.64 9.46 -0.77
CA GLY A 154 -4.82 10.91 -0.95
C GLY A 154 -5.90 11.58 -0.10
N SER A 155 -6.80 10.82 0.53
CA SER A 155 -7.87 11.32 1.39
C SER A 155 -8.04 10.44 2.61
N THR A 156 -8.42 11.05 3.73
CA THR A 156 -8.80 10.35 4.96
C THR A 156 -10.30 10.12 5.08
N ASN A 157 -11.09 10.51 4.07
CA ASN A 157 -12.53 10.29 4.07
C ASN A 157 -12.85 8.82 3.75
N THR A 158 -13.16 8.06 4.80
CA THR A 158 -13.43 6.62 4.73
C THR A 158 -14.66 6.26 3.89
N THR A 159 -15.58 7.20 3.66
CA THR A 159 -16.81 6.97 2.86
C THR A 159 -16.56 6.94 1.36
N ARG A 160 -15.38 7.37 0.89
CA ARG A 160 -15.03 7.42 -0.54
C ARG A 160 -14.27 6.21 -1.04
N ILE A 161 -14.02 5.24 -0.16
CA ILE A 161 -13.24 4.05 -0.48
C ILE A 161 -14.02 3.18 -1.44
N ASN A 162 -13.37 2.74 -2.52
CA ASN A 162 -13.95 1.81 -3.46
C ASN A 162 -14.28 0.49 -2.77
N ASP A 163 -15.55 0.07 -2.88
CA ASP A 163 -16.07 -1.16 -2.27
C ASP A 163 -15.27 -2.41 -2.67
N THR A 164 -14.62 -2.39 -3.85
CA THR A 164 -13.76 -3.48 -4.29
C THR A 164 -12.61 -3.74 -3.33
N CYS A 165 -12.03 -2.72 -2.69
CA CYS A 165 -11.01 -2.93 -1.66
C CYS A 165 -11.57 -3.69 -0.45
N HIS A 166 -12.78 -3.36 -0.01
CA HIS A 166 -13.46 -4.08 1.08
C HIS A 166 -13.81 -5.53 0.69
N SER A 167 -14.29 -5.73 -0.55
CA SER A 167 -14.65 -7.05 -1.07
C SER A 167 -13.42 -7.93 -1.26
N THR A 168 -12.35 -7.43 -1.90
CA THR A 168 -11.08 -8.16 -2.05
C THR A 168 -10.51 -8.57 -0.70
N TYR A 169 -10.54 -7.67 0.29
CA TYR A 169 -10.14 -7.99 1.66
C TYR A 169 -10.95 -9.16 2.25
N ASN A 170 -12.29 -9.04 2.23
CA ASN A 170 -13.19 -10.03 2.83
C ASN A 170 -13.10 -11.38 2.11
N GLU A 171 -13.07 -11.40 0.78
CA GLU A 171 -12.92 -12.62 0.00
C GLU A 171 -11.61 -13.32 0.29
N THR A 172 -10.52 -12.56 0.44
CA THR A 172 -9.20 -13.12 0.74
C THR A 172 -9.16 -13.67 2.16
N LEU A 173 -9.71 -12.93 3.13
CA LEU A 173 -9.83 -13.36 4.52
C LEU A 173 -10.66 -14.66 4.66
N ASN A 174 -11.75 -14.76 3.92
CA ASN A 174 -12.60 -15.95 3.91
C ASN A 174 -11.89 -17.17 3.31
N LYS A 175 -11.06 -16.97 2.27
CA LYS A 175 -10.28 -18.05 1.63
C LYS A 175 -9.14 -18.56 2.52
N THR A 176 -8.58 -17.73 3.39
CA THR A 176 -7.46 -18.12 4.27
C THR A 176 -7.92 -18.79 5.58
N GLY A 177 -9.23 -18.94 5.81
CA GLY A 177 -9.77 -19.82 6.85
C GLY A 177 -9.75 -19.27 8.29
N HIS A 178 -9.48 -17.99 8.51
CA HIS A 178 -9.53 -17.37 9.84
C HIS A 178 -10.99 -17.06 10.26
N HIS A 179 -11.71 -18.11 10.67
CA HIS A 179 -13.04 -18.02 11.28
C HIS A 179 -12.95 -17.70 12.78
N SER A 180 -12.74 -16.43 13.16
CA SER A 180 -13.11 -15.95 14.50
C SER A 180 -12.94 -14.43 14.67
N GLU A 181 -14.08 -13.75 14.81
CA GLU A 181 -14.42 -12.56 15.62
C GLU A 181 -13.57 -11.28 15.68
N ILE A 182 -12.37 -11.17 15.11
CA ILE A 182 -11.79 -9.83 14.87
C ILE A 182 -11.17 -9.73 13.47
N PRO A 183 -12.00 -9.48 12.44
CA PRO A 183 -11.56 -9.44 11.06
C PRO A 183 -10.92 -8.10 10.67
N ARG A 184 -11.06 -7.02 11.45
CA ARG A 184 -10.54 -5.69 11.11
C ARG A 184 -10.15 -4.90 12.35
N TYR A 185 -8.86 -4.63 12.50
CA TYR A 185 -8.32 -3.67 13.46
C TYR A 185 -8.15 -2.32 12.77
N TYR A 186 -8.99 -1.35 13.13
CA TYR A 186 -8.93 0.00 12.58
C TYR A 186 -7.72 0.75 13.13
N ILE A 187 -6.85 1.17 12.22
CA ILE A 187 -5.61 1.91 12.49
C ILE A 187 -5.82 3.40 12.28
N TYR A 188 -6.62 3.77 11.28
CA TYR A 188 -7.08 5.14 11.09
C TYR A 188 -8.46 5.33 11.74
N ASN A 189 -8.58 6.36 12.57
CA ASN A 189 -9.84 6.82 13.13
C ASN A 189 -9.84 8.35 13.10
N GLU A 190 -10.85 8.98 12.51
CA GLU A 190 -10.91 10.45 12.36
C GLU A 190 -10.87 11.20 13.70
N THR A 191 -11.47 10.64 14.75
CA THR A 191 -11.46 11.24 16.10
C THR A 191 -10.06 11.24 16.70
N ILE A 192 -9.25 10.22 16.40
CA ILE A 192 -7.89 10.07 16.94
C ILE A 192 -6.88 10.77 16.03
N CYS A 193 -7.01 10.63 14.72
CA CYS A 193 -6.02 11.02 13.72
C CYS A 193 -6.33 12.35 13.01
N GLY A 194 -7.58 12.80 13.04
CA GLY A 194 -8.03 14.06 12.42
C GLY A 194 -7.79 15.29 13.31
N THR A 195 -7.53 15.09 14.60
CA THR A 195 -7.10 16.18 15.49
C THR A 195 -5.73 16.68 15.05
N LYS A 196 -5.69 17.86 14.42
CA LYS A 196 -4.45 18.64 14.33
C LYS A 196 -4.09 19.06 15.76
N LEU A 197 -2.97 18.55 16.27
CA LEU A 197 -2.32 19.13 17.45
C LEU A 197 -1.83 20.54 17.11
#